data_AF-A0A550CW18-F1
#
_entry.id   AF-A0A550CW18-F1
#
_cell.length_a   1.000
_cell.length_b   1.000
_cell.length_c   1.000
_cell.angle_alpha   90.00
_cell.angle_beta   90.00
_cell.angle_gamma   90.00
#
_symmetry.space_group_name_H-M   'P 1'
#
loop_
_entity.id
_entity.type
_entity.pdbx_description
1 polymer ?
#
loop_
_entity_poly.entity_id
_entity_poly.type
_entity_poly.pdbx_seq_one_letter_code
_entity_poly.pdbx_strand_id
1 'polypeptide(L)'
;MALSTIEEQDALLEIKKSSDMPVPSRDNDFYLDLVTFQVTTTLFRVPRYAFEAGSAVFASMFSLPPGQGQDTEGCSDQHPVVLEGATADEYRQFLRILLPRNALRPDHDLTLEQWTAALKLSTMWDFDDIRQLAVTKMGKLDMTREQRFRLGRAYNVSKWYHGVLKDLVQRVEPLSREDVDLVGLDIALGLAASRERISPSIYGQWLYEERRKTPSSIYRDGKPCAIESLVREVFVLD
;
A
#
# COMPACT_ATOMS: atom_id res chain seq x y z
N MET A 1 80.78 -23.24 -26.88
CA MET A 1 79.57 -23.58 -27.66
C MET A 1 78.47 -24.09 -26.73
N ALA A 2 77.93 -23.21 -25.87
CA ALA A 2 76.86 -23.57 -24.92
C ALA A 2 76.03 -22.31 -24.52
N LEU A 3 75.83 -21.40 -25.49
CA LEU A 3 75.03 -20.18 -25.30
C LEU A 3 73.84 -20.11 -26.26
N SER A 4 73.67 -21.06 -27.18
CA SER A 4 72.58 -21.04 -28.17
C SER A 4 71.30 -21.76 -27.74
N THR A 5 71.27 -22.42 -26.58
CA THR A 5 70.13 -23.27 -26.18
C THR A 5 69.20 -22.60 -25.17
N ILE A 6 69.64 -21.55 -24.47
CA ILE A 6 68.82 -20.86 -23.45
C ILE A 6 67.92 -19.79 -24.11
N GLU A 7 68.44 -19.04 -25.09
CA GLU A 7 67.63 -18.07 -25.85
C GLU A 7 66.54 -18.73 -26.72
N GLU A 8 66.78 -19.94 -27.23
CA GLU A 8 65.75 -20.71 -27.96
C GLU A 8 64.65 -21.26 -27.04
N GLN A 9 64.95 -21.51 -25.76
CA GLN A 9 63.96 -21.99 -24.80
C GLN A 9 63.07 -20.87 -24.25
N ASP A 10 63.61 -19.66 -24.08
CA ASP A 10 62.80 -18.48 -23.70
C ASP A 10 61.87 -18.03 -24.83
N ALA A 11 62.29 -18.15 -26.09
CA ALA A 11 61.42 -17.91 -27.25
C ALA A 11 60.27 -18.94 -27.36
N LEU A 12 60.49 -20.20 -26.96
CA LEU A 12 59.45 -21.24 -26.93
C LEU A 12 58.50 -21.11 -25.73
N LEU A 13 58.91 -20.43 -24.65
CA LEU A 13 58.06 -20.10 -23.50
C LEU A 13 57.23 -18.84 -23.72
N GLU A 14 57.69 -17.88 -24.52
CA GLU A 14 56.88 -16.72 -24.92
C GLU A 14 55.82 -17.04 -25.99
N ILE A 15 56.04 -18.05 -26.85
CA ILE A 15 55.09 -18.47 -27.89
C ILE A 15 53.91 -19.29 -27.32
N LYS A 16 53.94 -19.66 -26.04
CA LYS A 16 52.79 -20.28 -25.35
C LYS A 16 51.91 -19.28 -24.59
N LYS A 17 51.97 -17.98 -24.93
CA LYS A 17 50.82 -17.08 -24.76
C LYS A 17 49.83 -17.34 -25.90
N SER A 18 49.23 -18.53 -25.93
CA SER A 18 47.96 -18.74 -26.62
C SER A 18 46.88 -18.04 -25.81
N SER A 19 46.83 -16.72 -25.91
CA SER A 19 45.70 -15.90 -25.45
C SER A 19 44.53 -16.09 -26.42
N ASP A 20 44.04 -17.33 -26.49
CA ASP A 20 42.72 -17.64 -27.03
C ASP A 20 41.86 -18.10 -25.85
N MET A 21 41.76 -17.22 -24.85
CA MET A 21 40.76 -17.37 -23.81
C MET A 21 39.42 -17.05 -24.47
N PRO A 22 38.46 -17.99 -24.56
CA PRO A 22 37.19 -17.74 -25.20
C PRO A 22 36.52 -16.53 -24.54
N VAL A 23 36.09 -15.57 -25.38
CA VAL A 23 35.38 -14.37 -24.90
C VAL A 23 34.15 -14.85 -24.13
N PRO A 24 34.01 -14.50 -22.83
CA PRO A 24 32.89 -14.96 -22.04
C PRO A 24 31.58 -14.46 -22.64
N SER A 25 30.66 -15.39 -22.95
CA SER A 25 29.31 -15.08 -23.40
C SER A 25 28.39 -14.87 -22.20
N ARG A 26 27.49 -13.90 -22.33
CA ARG A 26 26.44 -13.65 -21.33
C ARG A 26 25.39 -14.75 -21.44
N ASP A 27 24.91 -15.21 -20.28
CA ASP A 27 23.81 -16.19 -20.21
C ASP A 27 22.47 -15.49 -20.47
N ASN A 28 21.54 -16.14 -21.17
CA ASN A 28 20.27 -15.52 -21.53
C ASN A 28 19.27 -15.46 -20.37
N ASP A 29 19.39 -16.36 -19.39
CA ASP A 29 18.43 -16.50 -18.30
C ASP A 29 18.91 -15.81 -17.01
N PHE A 30 20.22 -15.78 -16.78
CA PHE A 30 20.83 -15.32 -15.53
C PHE A 30 21.79 -14.13 -15.68
N TYR A 31 21.88 -13.51 -16.86
CA TYR A 31 22.55 -12.22 -17.04
C TYR A 31 21.54 -11.08 -16.98
N LEU A 32 21.19 -10.68 -15.76
CA LEU A 32 20.07 -9.77 -15.51
C LEU A 32 20.40 -8.30 -15.81
N ASP A 33 19.45 -7.63 -16.46
CA ASP A 33 19.43 -6.18 -16.56
C ASP A 33 18.97 -5.55 -15.24
N LEU A 34 19.78 -4.61 -14.75
CA LEU A 34 19.52 -3.88 -13.51
C LEU A 34 19.13 -2.44 -13.82
N VAL A 35 18.22 -1.90 -13.02
CA VAL A 35 17.81 -0.50 -13.03
C VAL A 35 18.16 0.16 -11.70
N THR A 36 18.64 1.40 -11.76
CA THR A 36 18.89 2.24 -10.57
C THR A 36 17.72 3.19 -10.36
N PHE A 37 17.04 3.05 -9.23
CA PHE A 37 16.01 3.97 -8.76
C PHE A 37 16.58 4.88 -7.67
N GLN A 38 16.17 6.14 -7.67
CA GLN A 38 16.39 7.06 -6.58
C GLN A 38 15.07 7.29 -5.84
N VAL A 39 15.04 6.98 -4.56
CA VAL A 39 13.93 7.32 -3.66
C VAL A 39 14.49 8.24 -2.58
N THR A 40 13.93 9.44 -2.49
CA THR A 40 14.48 10.53 -1.69
C THR A 40 15.97 10.77 -2.01
N THR A 41 16.87 10.45 -1.08
CA THR A 41 18.33 10.57 -1.22
C THR A 41 19.04 9.23 -1.37
N THR A 42 18.29 8.13 -1.43
CA THR A 42 18.84 6.77 -1.43
C THR A 42 18.70 6.13 -2.80
N LEU A 43 19.79 5.54 -3.29
CA LEU A 43 19.80 4.76 -4.53
C LEU A 43 19.52 3.28 -4.25
N PHE A 44 18.73 2.68 -5.12
CA PHE A 44 18.37 1.27 -5.08
C PHE A 44 18.60 0.68 -6.47
N ARG A 45 19.45 -0.35 -6.54
CA ARG A 45 19.72 -1.06 -7.78
C ARG A 45 19.09 -2.44 -7.74
N VAL A 46 18.16 -2.70 -8.66
CA VAL A 46 17.27 -3.86 -8.64
C VAL A 46 17.06 -4.43 -10.04
N PRO A 47 16.64 -5.71 -10.17
CA PRO A 47 16.37 -6.30 -11.47
C PRO A 47 15.20 -5.61 -12.18
N ARG A 48 15.41 -5.20 -13.43
CA ARG A 48 14.42 -4.46 -14.23
C ARG A 48 13.19 -5.30 -14.55
N TYR A 49 13.39 -6.57 -14.86
CA TYR A 49 12.29 -7.49 -15.24
C TYR A 49 11.20 -7.60 -14.16
N ALA A 50 11.56 -7.46 -12.88
CA ALA A 50 10.58 -7.55 -11.79
C ALA A 50 9.58 -6.39 -11.82
N PHE A 51 10.01 -5.21 -12.27
CA PHE A 51 9.14 -4.04 -12.41
C PHE A 51 8.32 -4.09 -13.69
N GLU A 52 8.93 -4.52 -14.79
CA GLU A 52 8.23 -4.71 -16.07
C GLU A 52 7.13 -5.78 -15.97
N ALA A 53 7.41 -6.90 -15.31
CA ALA A 53 6.43 -7.97 -15.13
C ALA A 53 5.27 -7.57 -14.20
N GLY A 54 5.54 -6.75 -13.19
CA GLY A 54 4.56 -6.41 -12.17
C GLY A 54 3.75 -5.14 -12.44
N SER A 55 4.19 -4.26 -13.34
CA SER A 55 3.51 -3.00 -13.62
C SER A 55 3.59 -2.61 -15.11
N ALA A 56 2.43 -2.37 -15.70
CA ALA A 56 2.32 -1.89 -17.07
C ALA A 56 2.90 -0.47 -17.23
N VAL A 57 2.88 0.35 -16.18
CA VAL A 57 3.46 1.70 -16.17
C VAL A 57 4.96 1.60 -16.34
N PHE A 58 5.62 0.75 -15.54
CA PHE A 58 7.06 0.54 -15.65
C PHE A 58 7.44 -0.15 -16.96
N ALA A 59 6.69 -1.17 -17.40
CA ALA A 59 6.91 -1.80 -18.70
C ALA A 59 6.87 -0.78 -19.86
N SER A 60 5.88 0.12 -19.83
CA SER A 60 5.74 1.17 -20.83
C SER A 60 6.90 2.16 -20.76
N MET A 61 7.22 2.66 -19.57
CA MET A 61 8.35 3.59 -19.34
C MET A 61 9.66 3.04 -19.91
N PHE A 62 9.92 1.77 -19.65
CA PHE A 62 11.14 1.07 -20.05
C PHE A 62 11.19 0.71 -21.55
N SER A 63 10.05 0.70 -22.23
CA SER A 63 9.96 0.47 -23.68
C SER A 63 10.23 1.73 -24.52
N LEU A 64 10.24 2.92 -23.90
CA LEU A 64 10.45 4.18 -24.61
C LEU A 64 11.91 4.28 -25.10
N PRO A 65 12.13 4.71 -26.35
CA PRO A 65 13.48 4.90 -26.87
C PRO A 65 14.19 6.02 -26.07
N PRO A 66 15.50 5.89 -25.81
CA PRO A 66 16.26 6.96 -25.17
C PRO A 66 16.17 8.25 -25.99
N GLY A 67 15.97 9.38 -25.31
CA GLY A 67 16.01 10.70 -25.94
C GLY A 67 17.35 10.93 -26.63
N GLN A 68 17.34 11.58 -27.80
CA GLN A 68 18.54 11.77 -28.62
C GLN A 68 19.72 12.34 -27.80
N GLY A 69 20.75 11.52 -27.60
CA GLY A 69 22.03 11.95 -26.99
C GLY A 69 22.09 11.95 -25.46
N GLN A 70 21.08 11.40 -24.76
CA GLN A 70 21.14 11.20 -23.31
C GLN A 70 21.22 9.71 -22.98
N ASP A 71 21.97 9.38 -21.92
CA ASP A 71 21.91 8.05 -21.30
C ASP A 71 20.47 7.76 -20.87
N THR A 72 20.01 6.52 -21.11
CA THR A 72 18.66 6.09 -20.73
C THR A 72 18.48 6.22 -19.21
N GLU A 73 17.34 6.74 -18.77
CA GLU A 73 17.04 6.89 -17.35
C GLU A 73 17.10 5.53 -16.62
N GLY A 74 17.78 5.50 -15.48
CA GLY A 74 17.99 4.30 -14.67
C GLY A 74 19.21 3.44 -15.04
N CYS A 75 20.00 3.82 -16.04
CA CYS A 75 21.19 3.05 -16.46
C CYS A 75 22.41 3.20 -15.52
N SER A 76 22.47 4.26 -14.72
CA SER A 76 23.62 4.54 -13.84
C SER A 76 23.20 5.26 -12.57
N ASP A 77 24.12 5.37 -11.62
CA ASP A 77 23.92 6.13 -10.38
C ASP A 77 23.88 7.64 -10.64
N GLN A 78 24.42 8.11 -11.78
CA GLN A 78 24.38 9.51 -12.20
C GLN A 78 23.07 9.89 -12.88
N HIS A 79 22.37 8.90 -13.46
CA HIS A 79 21.09 9.06 -14.13
C HIS A 79 20.07 8.03 -13.62
N PRO A 80 19.68 8.08 -12.33
CA PRO A 80 18.70 7.16 -11.78
C PRO A 80 17.28 7.54 -12.20
N VAL A 81 16.35 6.57 -12.15
CA VAL A 81 14.91 6.87 -12.21
C VAL A 81 14.47 7.43 -10.87
N VAL A 82 14.04 8.70 -10.84
CA VAL A 82 13.61 9.36 -9.60
C VAL A 82 12.15 9.02 -9.30
N LEU A 83 11.91 8.35 -8.18
CA LEU A 83 10.58 8.00 -7.72
C LEU A 83 10.13 8.95 -6.61
N GLU A 84 9.13 9.78 -6.93
CA GLU A 84 8.50 10.71 -5.99
C GLU A 84 7.34 10.06 -5.21
N GLY A 85 6.97 10.65 -4.07
CA GLY A 85 5.83 10.20 -3.26
C GLY A 85 6.07 8.98 -2.35
N ALA A 86 7.29 8.43 -2.37
CA ALA A 86 7.73 7.31 -1.54
C ALA A 86 8.90 7.69 -0.63
N THR A 87 8.95 7.10 0.57
CA THR A 87 10.16 7.14 1.41
C THR A 87 11.06 5.94 1.11
N ALA A 88 12.35 6.06 1.41
CA ALA A 88 13.30 4.95 1.26
C ALA A 88 12.90 3.71 2.09
N ASP A 89 12.28 3.92 3.25
CA ASP A 89 11.80 2.82 4.10
C ASP A 89 10.56 2.15 3.51
N GLU A 90 9.59 2.92 3.02
CA GLU A 90 8.41 2.38 2.33
C GLU A 90 8.82 1.55 1.12
N TYR A 91 9.75 2.09 0.31
CA TYR A 91 10.25 1.40 -0.86
C TYR A 91 10.97 0.10 -0.51
N ARG A 92 11.75 0.08 0.58
CA ARG A 92 12.40 -1.15 1.06
C ARG A 92 11.38 -2.22 1.46
N GLN A 93 10.24 -1.84 2.03
CA GLN A 93 9.17 -2.81 2.35
C GLN A 93 8.50 -3.34 1.09
N PHE A 94 8.23 -2.49 0.11
CA PHE A 94 7.71 -2.92 -1.20
C PHE A 94 8.67 -3.89 -1.90
N LEU A 95 9.96 -3.59 -1.93
CA LEU A 95 10.99 -4.46 -2.50
C LEU A 95 11.10 -5.82 -1.80
N ARG A 96 10.86 -5.92 -0.50
CA ARG A 96 10.85 -7.21 0.21
C ARG A 96 9.76 -8.15 -0.30
N ILE A 97 8.65 -7.60 -0.78
CA ILE A 97 7.53 -8.36 -1.33
C ILE A 97 7.76 -8.66 -2.81
N LEU A 98 8.20 -7.66 -3.58
CA LEU A 98 8.46 -7.80 -5.02
C LEU A 98 9.66 -8.74 -5.30
N LEU A 99 10.70 -8.65 -4.48
CA LEU A 99 11.95 -9.39 -4.60
C LEU A 99 12.23 -10.16 -3.30
N PRO A 100 11.53 -11.29 -3.06
CA PRO A 100 11.73 -12.08 -1.86
C PRO A 100 13.18 -12.56 -1.82
N ARG A 101 13.95 -12.12 -0.82
CA ARG A 101 15.36 -12.51 -0.65
C ARG A 101 15.54 -14.02 -0.47
N ASN A 102 14.51 -14.70 0.02
CA ASN A 102 14.51 -16.14 0.21
C ASN A 102 13.16 -16.72 -0.19
N ALA A 103 13.09 -17.34 -1.37
CA ALA A 103 11.86 -18.01 -1.83
C ALA A 103 11.45 -19.18 -0.91
N LEU A 104 12.40 -19.79 -0.19
CA LEU A 104 12.17 -20.91 0.74
C LEU A 104 11.68 -20.45 2.11
N ARG A 105 11.86 -19.17 2.43
CA ARG A 105 11.31 -18.52 3.64
C ARG A 105 10.79 -17.16 3.21
N PRO A 106 9.59 -17.11 2.62
CA PRO A 106 9.04 -15.83 2.27
C PRO A 106 8.83 -15.05 3.58
N ASP A 107 9.21 -13.78 3.60
CA ASP A 107 9.03 -12.90 4.76
C ASP A 107 7.53 -12.78 5.05
N HIS A 108 7.01 -13.69 5.88
CA HIS A 108 5.58 -13.90 6.06
C HIS A 108 4.96 -13.07 7.18
N ASP A 109 5.78 -12.40 7.98
CA ASP A 109 5.36 -11.67 9.17
C ASP A 109 5.62 -10.16 9.04
N LEU A 110 5.23 -9.59 7.90
CA LEU A 110 5.26 -8.14 7.75
C LEU A 110 4.19 -7.49 8.65
N THR A 111 4.57 -6.39 9.31
CA THR A 111 3.67 -5.62 10.18
C THR A 111 2.61 -4.88 9.36
N LEU A 112 1.58 -4.36 10.03
CA LEU A 112 0.54 -3.55 9.38
C LEU A 112 1.14 -2.33 8.66
N GLU A 113 2.12 -1.67 9.25
CA GLU A 113 2.81 -0.52 8.66
C GLU A 113 3.56 -0.91 7.39
N GLN A 114 4.24 -2.06 7.41
CA GLN A 114 4.98 -2.56 6.26
C GLN A 114 4.05 -2.94 5.10
N TRP A 115 2.93 -3.61 5.41
CA TRP A 115 1.90 -3.87 4.41
C TRP A 115 1.21 -2.59 3.91
N THR A 116 1.07 -1.58 4.76
CA THR A 116 0.51 -0.28 4.36
C THR A 116 1.43 0.42 3.36
N ALA A 117 2.75 0.40 3.58
CA ALA A 117 3.72 0.90 2.62
C ALA A 117 3.64 0.16 1.29
N ALA A 118 3.53 -1.17 1.33
CA ALA A 118 3.37 -1.99 0.13
C ALA A 118 2.07 -1.68 -0.61
N LEU A 119 0.95 -1.54 0.11
CA LEU A 119 -0.35 -1.20 -0.46
C LEU A 119 -0.33 0.19 -1.12
N LYS A 120 0.32 1.17 -0.47
CA LYS A 120 0.51 2.52 -1.00
C LYS A 120 1.25 2.50 -2.33
N LEU A 121 2.44 1.91 -2.35
CA LEU A 121 3.31 1.94 -3.52
C LEU A 121 2.77 1.07 -4.67
N SER A 122 2.20 -0.09 -4.34
CA SER A 122 1.53 -0.92 -5.36
C SER A 122 0.31 -0.25 -5.98
N THR A 123 -0.42 0.58 -5.23
CA THR A 123 -1.53 1.37 -5.79
C THR A 123 -1.02 2.56 -6.61
N MET A 124 0.09 3.20 -6.19
CA MET A 124 0.65 4.35 -6.90
C MET A 124 1.31 3.97 -8.23
N TRP A 125 1.89 2.78 -8.30
CA TRP A 125 2.68 2.32 -9.45
C TRP A 125 2.01 1.19 -10.23
N ASP A 126 0.71 0.96 -10.01
CA ASP A 126 -0.09 -0.05 -10.71
C ASP A 126 0.50 -1.48 -10.66
N PHE A 127 0.92 -1.92 -9.47
CA PHE A 127 1.24 -3.33 -9.20
C PHE A 127 0.02 -4.07 -8.63
N ASP A 128 -0.90 -4.48 -9.51
CA ASP A 128 -2.16 -5.09 -9.10
C ASP A 128 -2.00 -6.36 -8.26
N ASP A 129 -1.05 -7.24 -8.62
CA ASP A 129 -0.82 -8.50 -7.89
C ASP A 129 -0.35 -8.24 -6.45
N ILE A 130 0.60 -7.30 -6.28
CA ILE A 130 1.10 -6.91 -4.96
C ILE A 130 -0.01 -6.22 -4.17
N ARG A 131 -0.80 -5.36 -4.82
CA ARG A 131 -1.93 -4.68 -4.20
C ARG A 131 -2.95 -5.70 -3.66
N GLN A 132 -3.32 -6.69 -4.45
CA GLN A 132 -4.24 -7.76 -4.05
C GLN A 132 -3.67 -8.62 -2.92
N LEU A 133 -2.37 -8.94 -2.99
CA LEU A 133 -1.68 -9.67 -1.92
C LEU A 133 -1.71 -8.89 -0.61
N ALA A 134 -1.39 -7.59 -0.64
CA ALA A 134 -1.41 -6.72 0.52
C ALA A 134 -2.81 -6.65 1.14
N VAL A 135 -3.86 -6.43 0.33
CA VAL A 135 -5.25 -6.45 0.80
C VAL A 135 -5.62 -7.79 1.44
N THR A 136 -5.19 -8.90 0.84
CA THR A 136 -5.49 -10.24 1.37
C THR A 136 -4.80 -10.51 2.71
N LYS A 137 -3.53 -10.09 2.84
CA LYS A 137 -2.73 -10.29 4.06
C LYS A 137 -3.19 -9.37 5.18
N MET A 138 -3.37 -8.08 4.89
CA MET A 138 -3.90 -7.10 5.85
C MET A 138 -5.31 -7.46 6.33
N GLY A 139 -6.14 -8.03 5.46
CA GLY A 139 -7.48 -8.50 5.85
C GLY A 139 -7.49 -9.60 6.93
N LYS A 140 -6.36 -10.28 7.14
CA LYS A 140 -6.18 -11.28 8.20
C LYS A 140 -5.55 -10.70 9.48
N LEU A 141 -5.04 -9.47 9.41
CA LEU A 141 -4.49 -8.78 10.58
C LEU A 141 -5.61 -8.21 11.45
N ASP A 142 -5.33 -8.09 12.74
CA ASP A 142 -6.22 -7.42 13.69
C ASP A 142 -6.11 -5.90 13.52
N MET A 143 -6.80 -5.38 12.50
CA MET A 143 -6.91 -3.94 12.25
C MET A 143 -8.07 -3.35 13.04
N THR A 144 -7.83 -2.21 13.66
CA THR A 144 -8.90 -1.42 14.29
C THR A 144 -9.90 -0.94 13.25
N ARG A 145 -11.12 -0.63 13.70
CA ARG A 145 -12.18 -0.04 12.86
C ARG A 145 -11.71 1.24 12.15
N GLU A 146 -10.99 2.09 12.87
CA GLU A 146 -10.41 3.32 12.34
C GLU A 146 -9.37 3.04 11.25
N GLN A 147 -8.45 2.09 11.48
CA GLN A 147 -7.48 1.67 10.47
C GLN A 147 -8.16 1.12 9.21
N ARG A 148 -9.14 0.21 9.37
CA ARG A 148 -9.91 -0.35 8.24
C ARG A 148 -10.61 0.72 7.43
N PHE A 149 -11.23 1.71 8.10
CA PHE A 149 -11.92 2.79 7.42
C PHE A 149 -10.94 3.70 6.66
N ARG A 150 -9.89 4.19 7.34
CA ARG A 150 -8.93 5.12 6.73
C ARG A 150 -8.16 4.48 5.58
N LEU A 151 -7.61 3.27 5.78
CA LEU A 151 -6.89 2.55 4.73
C LEU A 151 -7.83 2.14 3.60
N GLY A 152 -9.04 1.70 3.93
CA GLY A 152 -10.05 1.34 2.95
C GLY A 152 -10.44 2.52 2.06
N ARG A 153 -10.58 3.72 2.63
CA ARG A 153 -10.89 4.93 1.88
C ARG A 153 -9.68 5.42 1.07
N ALA A 154 -8.49 5.47 1.69
CA ALA A 154 -7.27 5.99 1.06
C ALA A 154 -6.83 5.19 -0.17
N TYR A 155 -6.95 3.85 -0.12
CA TYR A 155 -6.51 2.94 -1.19
C TYR A 155 -7.66 2.29 -1.95
N ASN A 156 -8.88 2.83 -1.80
CA ASN A 156 -10.10 2.37 -2.46
C ASN A 156 -10.38 0.85 -2.28
N VAL A 157 -10.19 0.34 -1.06
CA VAL A 157 -10.52 -1.04 -0.68
C VAL A 157 -11.95 -1.09 -0.16
N SER A 158 -12.91 -1.18 -1.10
CA SER A 158 -14.35 -1.10 -0.83
C SER A 158 -14.84 -2.01 0.29
N LYS A 159 -14.34 -3.23 0.37
CA LYS A 159 -14.73 -4.19 1.40
C LYS A 159 -14.47 -3.68 2.83
N TRP A 160 -13.39 -2.92 3.04
CA TRP A 160 -13.01 -2.46 4.38
C TRP A 160 -13.82 -1.25 4.82
N TYR A 161 -13.88 -0.20 4.00
CA TYR A 161 -14.58 1.01 4.41
C TYR A 161 -16.12 0.80 4.40
N HIS A 162 -16.68 0.06 3.43
CA HIS A 162 -18.11 -0.29 3.46
C HIS A 162 -18.47 -1.19 4.64
N GLY A 163 -17.58 -2.10 5.04
CA GLY A 163 -17.77 -2.92 6.23
C GLY A 163 -17.97 -2.06 7.47
N VAL A 164 -17.10 -1.07 7.68
CA VAL A 164 -17.22 -0.14 8.81
C VAL A 164 -18.50 0.68 8.75
N LEU A 165 -18.88 1.19 7.58
CA LEU A 165 -20.13 1.94 7.43
C LEU A 165 -21.34 1.06 7.73
N LYS A 166 -21.36 -0.19 7.25
CA LYS A 166 -22.42 -1.15 7.55
C LYS A 166 -22.54 -1.41 9.04
N ASP A 167 -21.43 -1.62 9.73
CA ASP A 167 -21.41 -1.84 11.18
C ASP A 167 -21.95 -0.61 11.93
N LEU A 168 -21.57 0.61 11.51
CA LEU A 168 -22.08 1.86 12.07
C LEU A 168 -23.57 2.08 11.82
N VAL A 169 -24.12 1.63 10.68
CA VAL A 169 -25.55 1.69 10.43
C VAL A 169 -26.32 0.69 11.30
N GLN A 170 -25.77 -0.50 11.53
CA GLN A 170 -26.45 -1.59 12.23
C GLN A 170 -26.36 -1.48 13.76
N ARG A 171 -25.33 -0.84 14.31
CA ARG A 171 -25.11 -0.78 15.76
C ARG A 171 -26.28 -0.16 16.55
N VAL A 172 -26.55 -0.62 17.78
CA VAL A 172 -27.62 -0.06 18.63
C VAL A 172 -27.26 1.32 19.18
N GLU A 173 -26.01 1.48 19.63
CA GLU A 173 -25.50 2.71 20.23
C GLU A 173 -25.56 3.90 19.25
N PRO A 174 -25.84 5.13 19.73
CA PRO A 174 -25.82 6.32 18.89
C PRO A 174 -24.44 6.55 18.25
N LEU A 175 -24.40 7.37 17.20
CA LEU A 175 -23.13 7.83 16.65
C LEU A 175 -22.44 8.71 17.68
N SER A 176 -21.18 8.42 17.98
CA SER A 176 -20.37 9.22 18.89
C SER A 176 -19.64 10.32 18.14
N ARG A 177 -19.04 11.26 18.88
CA ARG A 177 -18.13 12.26 18.30
C ARG A 177 -16.95 11.61 17.59
N GLU A 178 -16.40 10.52 18.15
CA GLU A 178 -15.33 9.74 17.53
C GLU A 178 -15.74 9.15 16.17
N ASP A 179 -16.99 8.70 16.02
CA ASP A 179 -17.50 8.21 14.75
C ASP A 179 -17.58 9.34 13.71
N VAL A 180 -18.03 10.53 14.13
CA VAL A 180 -18.06 11.74 13.28
C VAL A 180 -16.65 12.17 12.87
N ASP A 181 -15.70 12.17 13.82
CA ASP A 181 -14.30 12.51 13.55
C ASP A 181 -13.65 11.48 12.61
N LEU A 182 -14.09 10.21 12.66
CA LEU A 182 -13.61 9.16 11.77
C LEU A 182 -14.14 9.29 10.34
N VAL A 183 -15.46 9.44 10.16
CA VAL A 183 -16.09 9.37 8.84
C VAL A 183 -16.26 10.74 8.18
N GLY A 184 -16.26 11.82 8.96
CA GLY A 184 -16.62 13.16 8.54
C GLY A 184 -18.13 13.43 8.66
N LEU A 185 -18.48 14.71 8.80
CA LEU A 185 -19.84 15.15 9.09
C LEU A 185 -20.86 14.69 8.05
N ASP A 186 -20.58 14.83 6.75
CA ASP A 186 -21.52 14.47 5.68
C ASP A 186 -21.87 12.97 5.70
N ILE A 187 -20.85 12.12 5.88
CA ILE A 187 -21.06 10.68 5.98
C ILE A 187 -21.82 10.36 7.27
N ALA A 188 -21.49 11.01 8.39
CA ALA A 188 -22.20 10.80 9.66
C ALA A 188 -23.69 11.18 9.57
N LEU A 189 -24.03 12.28 8.90
CA LEU A 189 -25.42 12.68 8.65
C LEU A 189 -26.14 11.66 7.76
N GLY A 190 -25.48 11.17 6.71
CA GLY A 190 -25.99 10.10 5.86
C GLY A 190 -26.22 8.79 6.63
N LEU A 191 -25.31 8.44 7.53
CA LEU A 191 -25.44 7.29 8.44
C LEU A 191 -26.62 7.47 9.39
N ALA A 192 -26.78 8.64 10.02
CA ALA A 192 -27.90 8.94 10.90
C ALA A 192 -29.25 8.81 10.18
N ALA A 193 -29.38 9.43 9.00
CA ALA A 193 -30.58 9.30 8.17
C ALA A 193 -30.87 7.85 7.76
N SER A 194 -29.82 7.07 7.46
CA SER A 194 -29.97 5.63 7.14
C SER A 194 -30.43 4.82 8.35
N ARG A 195 -29.92 5.13 9.55
CA ARG A 195 -30.32 4.50 10.81
C ARG A 195 -31.80 4.75 11.13
N GLU A 196 -32.31 5.95 10.87
CA GLU A 196 -33.72 6.28 11.03
C GLU A 196 -34.64 5.49 10.10
N ARG A 197 -34.19 5.22 8.86
CA ARG A 197 -34.94 4.42 7.87
C ARG A 197 -34.97 2.93 8.20
N ILE A 198 -33.93 2.41 8.84
CA ILE A 198 -33.76 0.98 9.17
C ILE A 198 -34.38 0.63 10.53
N SER A 199 -34.42 1.58 11.47
CA SER A 199 -34.95 1.37 12.82
C SER A 199 -36.40 0.85 12.89
N PRO A 200 -37.32 1.13 11.93
CA PRO A 200 -38.64 0.51 11.91
C PRO A 200 -38.63 -0.97 11.45
N SER A 201 -37.62 -1.41 10.68
CA SER A 201 -37.72 -2.67 9.91
C SER A 201 -36.86 -3.84 10.43
N ILE A 202 -35.80 -3.60 11.22
CA ILE A 202 -34.86 -4.68 11.62
C ILE A 202 -34.89 -5.00 13.12
N TYR A 203 -35.12 -4.02 14.00
CA TYR A 203 -34.87 -4.19 15.44
C TYR A 203 -36.11 -4.53 16.29
N GLY A 204 -37.26 -4.75 15.66
CA GLY A 204 -38.51 -5.02 16.36
C GLY A 204 -39.07 -3.77 17.04
N GLN A 205 -40.39 -3.76 17.23
CA GLN A 205 -41.14 -2.71 17.91
C GLN A 205 -40.49 -2.21 19.20
N TRP A 206 -39.77 -3.07 19.94
CA TRP A 206 -39.16 -2.74 21.23
C TRP A 206 -38.05 -1.67 21.17
N LEU A 207 -37.11 -1.70 20.22
CA LEU A 207 -36.06 -0.65 20.11
C LEU A 207 -36.62 0.68 19.57
N TYR A 208 -37.66 0.59 18.76
CA TYR A 208 -38.45 1.73 18.29
C TYR A 208 -39.27 2.35 19.45
N GLU A 209 -39.79 1.53 20.35
CA GLU A 209 -40.51 1.92 21.56
C GLU A 209 -39.56 2.46 22.64
N GLU A 210 -38.39 1.86 22.87
CA GLU A 210 -37.38 2.32 23.85
C GLU A 210 -36.80 3.70 23.47
N ARG A 211 -36.54 3.95 22.18
CA ARG A 211 -36.22 5.31 21.67
C ARG A 211 -37.37 6.31 21.81
N ARG A 212 -38.63 5.84 21.81
CA ARG A 212 -39.85 6.65 22.00
C ARG A 212 -40.36 6.67 23.44
N LYS A 213 -39.71 5.98 24.40
CA LYS A 213 -40.09 6.01 25.82
C LYS A 213 -39.84 7.37 26.46
N THR A 214 -39.17 8.30 25.80
CA THR A 214 -39.34 9.73 26.09
C THR A 214 -40.65 10.19 25.45
N PRO A 215 -41.72 10.39 26.24
CA PRO A 215 -43.03 10.70 25.68
C PRO A 215 -42.93 12.05 24.96
N SER A 216 -43.24 12.05 23.67
CA SER A 216 -43.46 13.26 22.87
C SER A 216 -44.70 14.05 23.31
N SER A 217 -45.42 13.60 24.34
CA SER A 217 -46.65 14.25 24.77
C SER A 217 -46.40 15.24 25.89
N ILE A 218 -46.37 16.51 25.51
CA ILE A 218 -47.10 17.64 26.12
C ILE A 218 -46.82 17.90 27.60
N TYR A 219 -46.43 19.14 27.93
CA TYR A 219 -46.50 19.71 29.27
C TYR A 219 -47.77 19.25 30.02
N ARG A 220 -47.68 18.20 30.83
CA ARG A 220 -48.57 18.01 31.97
C ARG A 220 -47.79 18.47 33.19
N ASP A 221 -48.39 19.40 33.93
CA ASP A 221 -47.95 19.79 35.27
C ASP A 221 -46.62 20.56 35.34
N GLY A 222 -46.32 21.40 34.34
CA GLY A 222 -45.23 22.40 34.44
C GLY A 222 -43.81 21.84 34.48
N LYS A 223 -43.62 20.55 34.16
CA LYS A 223 -42.29 19.93 33.99
C LYS A 223 -41.91 19.90 32.50
N PRO A 224 -40.63 20.15 32.13
CA PRO A 224 -40.19 20.05 30.74
C PRO A 224 -40.54 18.67 30.20
N CYS A 225 -41.02 18.59 28.96
CA CYS A 225 -41.18 17.29 28.33
C CYS A 225 -39.81 16.60 28.24
N ALA A 226 -39.78 15.27 28.19
CA ALA A 226 -38.50 14.55 28.12
C ALA A 226 -37.64 14.98 26.92
N ILE A 227 -38.27 15.48 25.85
CA ILE A 227 -37.59 16.09 24.70
C ILE A 227 -36.90 17.41 25.09
N GLU A 228 -37.56 18.27 25.86
CA GLU A 228 -36.97 19.54 26.30
C GLU A 228 -35.81 19.31 27.28
N SER A 229 -35.90 18.32 28.18
CA SER A 229 -34.77 17.90 29.01
C SER A 229 -33.60 17.38 28.17
N LEU A 230 -33.87 16.52 27.17
CA LEU A 230 -32.84 16.04 26.23
C LEU A 230 -32.21 17.18 25.42
N VAL A 231 -33.02 18.15 24.98
CA VAL A 231 -32.53 19.33 24.25
C VAL A 231 -31.62 20.16 25.16
N ARG A 232 -31.99 20.38 26.42
CA ARG A 232 -31.16 21.14 27.37
C ARG A 232 -29.90 20.39 27.81
N GLU A 233 -29.94 19.06 27.85
CA GLU A 233 -28.75 18.23 28.11
C GLU A 233 -27.74 18.30 26.97
N VAL A 234 -28.22 18.29 25.72
CA VAL A 234 -27.36 18.30 24.53
C VAL A 234 -26.93 19.71 24.13
N PHE A 235 -27.86 20.66 24.21
CA PHE A 235 -27.66 22.06 23.90
C PHE A 235 -27.83 22.81 25.21
N VAL A 236 -26.71 23.23 25.81
CA VAL A 236 -26.76 24.14 26.97
C VAL A 236 -27.36 25.45 26.46
N LEU A 237 -28.67 25.60 26.65
CA LEU A 237 -29.43 26.79 26.32
C LEU A 237 -29.36 27.71 27.55
N ASP A 238 -28.75 28.89 27.39
CA ASP A 238 -28.71 29.96 28.39
C ASP A 238 -30.12 30.47 28.77
#